data_AF-A0A2N9NC93-F1
#
_entry.id   AF-A0A2N9NC93-F1
#
_cell.length_a   1.000
_cell.length_b   1.000
_cell.length_c   1.000
_cell.angle_alpha   90.00
_cell.angle_beta   90.00
_cell.angle_gamma   90.00
#
_symmetry.space_group_name_H-M   'P 1'
#
loop_
_entity.id
_entity.type
_entity.pdbx_description
1 polymer ?
#
loop_
_entity_poly.entity_id
_entity_poly.type
_entity_poly.pdbx_seq_one_letter_code
_entity_poly.pdbx_strand_id
1 'polypeptide(L)'
;MTGPNQPAQGQGSYHASALVVPPRPDEVGFPLRQDEYETLCEGELSEARASRDLSFGIFVGAIVGLCGVWATTDWSTIWQPEKRRPFLAWSVVLLAITVASGIAAIIYHWRLRRTRTNSPYSRLTKKITSWFEAQQDVAAPPAVQGVPAKPSVPAGLLSEVRFDRPGSPLDQWHFTSDDATNKSAPIFSAPDESPGGLRMTAPGTHHIDLKVGAKERRCNRLLFRTKPRGDCPESYVYANVSAASNDGKPAKAVWIACDVGDKTPATHGPDECIIFRTPSPDGWATFDLSLPEEIQRSPFGKQGLRFAELLGIRVRGSISVSPIGLYLENISG
;
A
#
# COMPACT_ATOMS: atom_id res chain seq x y z
N MET A 1 -26.88 -77.96 -18.25
CA MET A 1 -25.54 -77.38 -18.05
C MET A 1 -25.75 -75.94 -17.60
N THR A 2 -25.95 -75.64 -16.30
CA THR A 2 -24.92 -75.25 -15.31
C THR A 2 -23.98 -74.14 -15.81
N GLY A 3 -24.05 -72.95 -15.18
CA GLY A 3 -23.28 -71.73 -15.48
C GLY A 3 -21.76 -71.85 -15.21
N PRO A 4 -20.98 -70.74 -15.01
CA PRO A 4 -21.36 -69.65 -14.10
C PRO A 4 -20.75 -68.22 -14.34
N ASN A 5 -21.26 -67.25 -13.56
CA ASN A 5 -20.57 -66.18 -12.80
C ASN A 5 -19.78 -65.01 -13.46
N GLN A 6 -20.40 -63.82 -13.35
CA GLN A 6 -19.93 -62.56 -12.66
C GLN A 6 -18.65 -61.80 -13.15
N PRO A 7 -18.45 -60.50 -12.82
CA PRO A 7 -19.21 -59.66 -11.88
C PRO A 7 -19.62 -58.23 -12.33
N ALA A 8 -20.64 -57.75 -11.61
CA ALA A 8 -20.93 -56.41 -11.10
C ALA A 8 -20.21 -55.18 -11.71
N GLN A 9 -21.00 -54.30 -12.32
CA GLN A 9 -20.73 -52.86 -12.36
C GLN A 9 -20.78 -52.30 -10.93
N GLY A 10 -19.64 -52.28 -10.27
CA GLY A 10 -19.41 -51.60 -9.02
C GLY A 10 -18.36 -50.50 -9.21
N GLN A 11 -18.62 -49.37 -8.55
CA GLN A 11 -17.74 -48.25 -8.26
C GLN A 11 -17.79 -47.08 -9.24
N GLY A 12 -18.68 -46.14 -8.91
CA GLY A 12 -18.44 -44.72 -9.16
C GLY A 12 -17.09 -44.35 -8.57
N SER A 13 -16.12 -44.14 -9.45
CA SER A 13 -14.84 -43.54 -9.09
C SER A 13 -15.11 -42.08 -8.77
N TYR A 14 -15.22 -41.75 -7.48
CA TYR A 14 -14.92 -40.41 -7.02
C TYR A 14 -13.42 -40.20 -7.27
N HIS A 15 -13.08 -39.62 -8.42
CA HIS A 15 -11.79 -38.97 -8.59
C HIS A 15 -11.79 -37.74 -7.68
N ALA A 16 -11.45 -37.95 -6.40
CA ALA A 16 -10.86 -36.90 -5.59
C ALA A 16 -9.49 -36.61 -6.21
N SER A 17 -9.48 -35.82 -7.29
CA SER A 17 -8.29 -35.12 -7.72
C SER A 17 -7.93 -34.16 -6.59
N ALA A 18 -7.16 -34.64 -5.63
CA ALA A 18 -6.32 -33.76 -4.85
C ALA A 18 -5.48 -33.02 -5.90
N LEU A 19 -5.80 -31.74 -6.09
CA LEU A 19 -5.04 -30.78 -6.88
C LEU A 19 -3.69 -30.57 -6.17
N VAL A 20 -2.86 -31.61 -6.16
CA VAL A 20 -1.43 -31.47 -5.91
C VAL A 20 -0.88 -30.91 -7.20
N VAL A 21 -0.94 -29.59 -7.32
CA VAL A 21 -0.25 -28.87 -8.37
C VAL A 21 1.24 -29.19 -8.15
N PRO A 22 1.92 -29.85 -9.11
CA PRO A 22 3.34 -30.09 -8.97
C PRO A 22 4.04 -28.72 -8.87
N PRO A 23 4.94 -28.51 -7.90
CA PRO A 23 5.62 -27.25 -7.74
C PRO A 23 6.34 -26.91 -9.04
N ARG A 24 6.20 -25.67 -9.50
CA ARG A 24 6.93 -25.22 -10.68
C ARG A 24 8.44 -25.22 -10.37
N PRO A 25 9.31 -25.36 -11.38
CA PRO A 25 10.76 -25.42 -11.17
C PRO A 25 11.37 -24.22 -10.42
N ASP A 26 10.63 -23.10 -10.37
CA ASP A 26 10.96 -21.83 -9.72
C ASP A 26 10.23 -21.60 -8.38
N GLU A 27 9.35 -22.52 -7.96
CA GLU A 27 8.63 -22.42 -6.70
C GLU A 27 9.45 -23.08 -5.57
N VAL A 28 9.94 -22.25 -4.64
CA VAL A 28 10.66 -22.73 -3.46
C VAL A 28 9.72 -22.72 -2.26
N GLY A 29 9.37 -23.90 -1.76
CA GLY A 29 8.51 -24.03 -0.59
C GLY A 29 9.26 -23.81 0.72
N PHE A 30 8.73 -22.96 1.60
CA PHE A 30 9.22 -22.85 2.98
C PHE A 30 8.53 -23.92 3.85
N PRO A 31 9.28 -24.90 4.41
CA PRO A 31 8.67 -25.93 5.25
C PRO A 31 8.23 -25.32 6.59
N LEU A 32 6.92 -25.27 6.81
CA LEU A 32 6.32 -24.85 8.08
C LEU A 32 6.10 -26.07 8.98
N ARG A 33 6.37 -25.90 10.27
CA ARG A 33 5.84 -26.83 11.29
C ARG A 33 4.34 -26.58 11.47
N GLN A 34 3.62 -27.56 12.01
CA GLN A 34 2.18 -27.44 12.21
C GLN A 34 1.81 -26.25 13.12
N ASP A 35 2.56 -26.04 14.21
CA ASP A 35 2.38 -24.90 15.12
C ASP A 35 2.66 -23.55 14.44
N GLU A 36 3.64 -23.52 13.53
CA GLU A 36 3.95 -22.33 12.73
C GLU A 36 2.84 -22.03 11.72
N TYR A 37 2.29 -23.05 11.07
CA TYR A 37 1.15 -22.90 10.16
C TYR A 37 -0.10 -22.40 10.89
N GLU A 38 -0.43 -23.01 12.04
CA GLU A 38 -1.55 -22.57 12.89
C GLU A 38 -1.36 -21.12 13.34
N THR A 39 -0.15 -20.73 13.75
CA THR A 39 0.18 -19.33 14.10
C THR A 39 -0.05 -18.36 12.93
N LEU A 40 0.25 -18.77 11.69
CA LEU A 40 -0.02 -17.95 10.48
C LEU A 40 -1.52 -17.83 10.20
N CYS A 41 -2.26 -18.93 10.33
CA CYS A 41 -3.71 -18.97 10.09
C CYS A 41 -4.51 -18.20 11.15
N GLU A 42 -4.12 -18.29 12.42
CA GLU A 42 -4.81 -17.61 13.52
C GLU A 42 -4.65 -16.09 13.46
N GLY A 43 -3.52 -15.59 12.93
CA GLY A 43 -3.28 -14.16 12.75
C GLY A 43 -3.49 -13.38 14.04
N GLU A 44 -2.50 -13.40 14.96
CA GLU A 44 -2.53 -12.79 16.31
C GLU A 44 -2.98 -11.30 16.38
N LEU A 45 -3.11 -10.62 15.24
CA LEU A 45 -3.42 -9.20 15.14
C LEU A 45 -4.92 -8.91 15.04
N SER A 46 -5.80 -9.88 14.76
CA SER A 46 -7.23 -9.60 14.58
C SER A 46 -7.93 -9.26 15.90
N GLU A 47 -7.84 -10.12 16.91
CA GLU A 47 -8.58 -9.96 18.18
C GLU A 47 -8.08 -8.78 19.02
N ALA A 48 -6.76 -8.57 19.09
CA ALA A 48 -6.19 -7.46 19.85
C ALA A 48 -6.49 -6.10 19.21
N ARG A 49 -6.59 -6.02 17.87
CA ARG A 49 -7.02 -4.80 17.17
C ARG A 49 -8.51 -4.58 17.34
N ALA A 50 -9.34 -5.61 17.16
CA ALA A 50 -10.78 -5.54 17.39
C ALA A 50 -11.11 -5.08 18.82
N SER A 51 -10.43 -5.63 19.82
CA SER A 51 -10.61 -5.26 21.24
C SER A 51 -10.20 -3.81 21.53
N ARG A 52 -9.09 -3.35 20.91
CA ARG A 52 -8.66 -1.95 21.01
C ARG A 52 -9.67 -1.00 20.37
N ASP A 53 -10.13 -1.33 19.18
CA ASP A 53 -11.03 -0.47 18.40
C ASP A 53 -12.41 -0.40 19.06
N LEU A 54 -12.89 -1.50 19.62
CA LEU A 54 -14.09 -1.52 20.48
C LEU A 54 -13.93 -0.62 21.72
N SER A 55 -12.80 -0.74 22.44
CA SER A 55 -12.54 0.08 23.63
C SER A 55 -12.47 1.57 23.29
N PHE A 56 -11.86 1.92 22.15
CA PHE A 56 -11.79 3.29 21.65
C PHE A 56 -13.17 3.82 21.24
N GLY A 57 -13.99 2.99 20.59
CA GLY A 57 -15.37 3.32 20.25
C GLY A 57 -16.22 3.63 21.49
N ILE A 58 -16.15 2.79 22.52
CA ILE A 58 -16.84 3.01 23.81
C ILE A 58 -16.35 4.30 24.47
N PHE A 59 -15.04 4.56 24.46
CA PHE A 59 -14.45 5.76 25.03
C PHE A 59 -14.95 7.04 24.35
N VAL A 60 -14.90 7.09 23.02
CA VAL A 60 -15.39 8.24 22.25
C VAL A 60 -16.90 8.44 22.46
N GLY A 61 -17.67 7.35 22.46
CA GLY A 61 -19.11 7.40 22.74
C GLY A 61 -19.43 7.96 24.12
N ALA A 62 -18.68 7.57 25.16
CA ALA A 62 -18.86 8.06 26.51
C ALA A 62 -18.52 9.56 26.64
N ILE A 63 -17.46 10.03 25.98
CA ILE A 63 -17.11 11.46 25.94
C ILE A 63 -18.22 12.28 25.27
N VAL A 64 -18.70 11.84 24.10
CA VAL A 64 -19.79 12.53 23.38
C VAL A 64 -21.05 12.56 24.25
N GLY A 65 -21.39 11.46 24.93
CA GLY A 65 -22.50 11.40 25.89
C GLY A 65 -22.34 12.39 27.04
N LEU A 66 -21.14 12.48 27.64
CA LEU A 66 -20.83 13.41 28.72
C LEU A 66 -20.98 14.88 28.27
N CYS A 67 -20.40 15.22 27.11
CA CYS A 67 -20.53 16.54 26.51
C CYS A 67 -21.99 16.89 26.20
N GLY A 68 -22.76 15.93 25.67
CA GLY A 68 -24.19 16.09 25.41
C GLY A 68 -24.96 16.42 26.68
N VAL A 69 -24.79 15.61 27.74
CA VAL A 69 -25.44 15.84 29.05
C VAL A 69 -25.10 17.24 29.59
N TRP A 70 -23.84 17.66 29.53
CA TRP A 70 -23.43 18.98 30.00
C TRP A 70 -23.99 20.13 29.16
N ALA A 71 -24.04 19.97 27.83
CA ALA A 71 -24.55 20.99 26.92
C ALA A 71 -26.06 21.19 27.05
N THR A 72 -26.82 20.11 27.28
CA THR A 72 -28.28 20.16 27.40
C THR A 72 -28.78 20.47 28.81
N THR A 73 -27.88 20.56 29.79
CA THR A 73 -28.27 20.83 31.18
C THR A 73 -28.60 22.30 31.36
N ASP A 74 -29.81 22.58 31.84
CA ASP A 74 -30.17 23.91 32.31
C ASP A 74 -29.50 24.19 33.67
N TRP A 75 -28.37 24.88 33.61
CA TRP A 75 -27.53 25.22 34.76
C TRP A 75 -28.25 26.08 35.80
N SER A 76 -29.33 26.77 35.43
CA SER A 76 -30.09 27.62 36.36
C SER A 76 -31.00 26.80 37.28
N THR A 77 -31.54 25.66 36.79
CA THR A 77 -32.50 24.83 37.54
C THR A 77 -31.89 23.54 38.09
N ILE A 78 -30.68 23.17 37.69
CA ILE A 78 -30.05 21.90 38.09
C ILE A 78 -29.74 21.78 39.58
N TRP A 79 -29.61 22.90 40.28
CA TRP A 79 -29.30 22.95 41.71
C TRP A 79 -30.51 22.66 42.60
N GLN A 80 -31.70 22.52 42.02
CA GLN A 80 -32.89 22.06 42.75
C GLN A 80 -32.67 20.61 43.24
N PRO A 81 -33.04 20.30 44.49
CA PRO A 81 -32.73 19.02 45.12
C PRO A 81 -33.30 17.80 44.36
N GLU A 82 -34.42 17.98 43.66
CA GLU A 82 -35.08 16.94 42.86
C GLU A 82 -34.29 16.59 41.58
N LYS A 83 -33.66 17.58 40.94
CA LYS A 83 -32.92 17.41 39.68
C LYS A 83 -31.43 17.13 39.86
N ARG A 84 -30.86 17.58 40.98
CA ARG A 84 -29.43 17.43 41.31
C ARG A 84 -29.01 15.96 41.43
N ARG A 85 -29.80 15.14 42.12
CA ARG A 85 -29.48 13.72 42.39
C ARG A 85 -29.37 12.88 41.10
N PRO A 86 -30.37 12.86 40.19
CA PRO A 86 -30.26 12.07 38.96
C PRO A 86 -29.13 12.58 38.06
N PHE A 87 -28.93 13.89 37.96
CA PHE A 87 -27.83 14.47 37.16
C PHE A 87 -26.45 14.02 37.64
N LEU A 88 -26.20 14.09 38.95
CA LEU A 88 -24.94 13.62 39.53
C LEU A 88 -24.75 12.12 39.34
N ALA A 89 -25.81 11.32 39.53
CA ALA A 89 -25.74 9.88 39.32
C ALA A 89 -25.33 9.53 37.88
N TRP A 90 -25.97 10.11 36.87
CA TRP A 90 -25.64 9.86 35.47
C TRP A 90 -24.26 10.38 35.08
N SER A 91 -23.87 11.55 35.58
CA SER A 91 -22.53 12.12 35.34
C SER A 91 -21.43 11.21 35.89
N VAL A 92 -21.62 10.66 37.10
CA VAL A 92 -20.67 9.72 37.72
C VAL A 92 -20.58 8.42 36.92
N VAL A 93 -21.71 7.88 36.46
CA VAL A 93 -21.73 6.65 35.63
C VAL A 93 -20.98 6.87 34.31
N LEU A 94 -21.26 7.95 33.59
CA LEU A 94 -20.58 8.26 32.33
C LEU A 94 -19.08 8.50 32.53
N LEU A 95 -18.70 9.19 33.61
CA LEU A 95 -17.30 9.38 33.97
C LEU A 95 -16.60 8.05 34.25
N ALA A 96 -17.24 7.15 35.01
CA ALA A 96 -16.69 5.83 35.32
C ALA A 96 -16.49 4.98 34.04
N ILE A 97 -17.45 5.00 33.11
CA ILE A 97 -17.32 4.32 31.81
C ILE A 97 -16.17 4.92 30.99
N THR A 98 -16.04 6.25 30.97
CA THR A 98 -14.97 6.94 30.25
C THR A 98 -13.59 6.57 30.80
N VAL A 99 -13.43 6.56 32.12
CA VAL A 99 -12.16 6.18 32.77
C VAL A 99 -11.85 4.71 32.52
N ALA A 100 -12.82 3.80 32.72
CA ALA A 100 -12.61 2.36 32.52
C ALA A 100 -12.24 2.02 31.07
N SER A 101 -12.95 2.59 30.09
CA SER A 101 -12.67 2.38 28.67
C SER A 101 -11.34 3.00 28.24
N GLY A 102 -10.98 4.18 28.76
CA GLY A 102 -9.68 4.80 28.54
C GLY A 102 -8.52 3.94 29.06
N ILE A 103 -8.63 3.42 30.28
CA ILE A 103 -7.64 2.50 30.86
C ILE A 103 -7.51 1.23 30.00
N ALA A 104 -8.63 0.61 29.61
CA ALA A 104 -8.63 -0.56 28.75
C ALA A 104 -7.93 -0.28 27.41
N ALA A 105 -8.26 0.84 26.75
CA ALA A 105 -7.64 1.24 25.48
C ALA A 105 -6.12 1.42 25.62
N ILE A 106 -5.64 2.02 26.71
CA ILE A 106 -4.20 2.19 26.98
C ILE A 106 -3.53 0.81 27.20
N ILE A 107 -4.14 -0.07 28.00
CA ILE A 107 -3.62 -1.42 28.23
C ILE A 107 -3.52 -2.20 26.92
N TYR A 108 -4.56 -2.19 26.08
CA TYR A 108 -4.53 -2.85 24.78
C TYR A 108 -3.51 -2.21 23.83
N HIS A 109 -3.38 -0.88 23.84
CA HIS A 109 -2.36 -0.19 23.04
C HIS A 109 -0.94 -0.61 23.44
N TRP A 110 -0.66 -0.68 24.75
CA TRP A 110 0.63 -1.15 25.26
C TRP A 110 0.88 -2.63 24.95
N ARG A 111 -0.13 -3.48 25.10
CA ARG A 111 -0.05 -4.90 24.75
C ARG A 111 0.23 -5.08 23.25
N LEU A 112 -0.41 -4.30 22.38
CA LEU A 112 -0.18 -4.31 20.93
C LEU A 112 1.25 -3.85 20.59
N ARG A 113 1.75 -2.81 21.29
CA ARG A 113 3.12 -2.32 21.10
C ARG A 113 4.17 -3.34 21.54
N ARG A 114 3.91 -4.07 22.63
CA ARG A 114 4.81 -5.10 23.17
C ARG A 114 4.81 -6.39 22.35
N THR A 115 3.66 -6.77 21.80
CA THR A 115 3.53 -7.96 20.94
C THR A 115 4.15 -7.75 19.55
N ARG A 116 4.11 -6.53 19.01
CA ARG A 116 4.73 -6.19 17.71
C ARG A 116 6.21 -6.56 17.57
N THR A 117 6.98 -6.59 18.65
CA THR A 117 8.43 -6.82 18.58
C THR A 117 8.84 -8.24 18.96
N ASN A 118 7.94 -9.06 19.51
CA ASN A 118 8.34 -10.31 20.16
C ASN A 118 7.32 -11.46 20.09
N SER A 119 6.23 -11.34 19.33
CA SER A 119 5.23 -12.41 19.24
C SER A 119 5.71 -13.60 18.39
N PRO A 120 5.19 -14.83 18.63
CA PRO A 120 5.43 -16.00 17.79
C PRO A 120 5.20 -15.70 16.30
N TYR A 121 4.13 -14.98 15.95
CA TYR A 121 3.82 -14.56 14.58
C TYR A 121 4.92 -13.68 13.98
N SER A 122 5.38 -12.66 14.72
CA SER A 122 6.45 -11.75 14.25
C SER A 122 7.79 -12.47 14.06
N ARG A 123 8.11 -13.44 14.93
CA ARG A 123 9.32 -14.26 14.82
C ARG A 123 9.23 -15.18 13.61
N LEU A 124 8.07 -15.79 13.40
CA LEU A 124 7.81 -16.65 12.26
C LEU A 124 7.86 -15.89 10.95
N THR A 125 7.24 -14.72 10.87
CA THR A 125 7.31 -13.85 9.68
C THR A 125 8.76 -13.49 9.37
N LYS A 126 9.54 -13.07 10.37
CA LYS A 126 10.99 -12.79 10.20
C LYS A 126 11.76 -14.02 9.72
N LYS A 127 11.48 -15.20 10.29
CA LYS A 127 12.11 -16.47 9.90
C LYS A 127 11.84 -16.78 8.42
N ILE A 128 10.58 -16.67 7.99
CA ILE A 128 10.18 -16.90 6.59
C ILE A 128 10.89 -15.90 5.67
N THR A 129 10.83 -14.60 5.96
CA THR A 129 11.50 -13.56 5.16
C THR A 129 13.00 -13.81 5.05
N SER A 130 13.69 -14.08 6.17
CA SER A 130 15.13 -14.34 6.17
C SER A 130 15.54 -15.57 5.35
N TRP A 131 14.66 -16.58 5.27
CA TRP A 131 14.94 -17.78 4.49
C TRP A 131 14.84 -17.49 2.99
N PHE A 132 13.84 -16.73 2.55
CA PHE A 132 13.71 -16.33 1.15
C PHE A 132 14.86 -15.42 0.70
N GLU A 133 15.27 -14.48 1.56
CA GLU A 133 16.46 -13.65 1.33
C GLU A 133 17.72 -14.52 1.16
N ALA A 134 17.94 -15.52 2.03
CA ALA A 134 19.09 -16.41 1.95
C ALA A 134 19.09 -17.29 0.67
N GLN A 135 17.91 -17.71 0.18
CA GLN A 135 17.82 -18.47 -1.08
C GLN A 135 18.16 -17.59 -2.30
N GLN A 136 17.84 -16.30 -2.24
CA GLN A 136 18.15 -15.34 -3.30
C GLN A 136 19.67 -15.13 -3.43
N ASP A 137 20.41 -15.18 -2.32
CA ASP A 137 21.87 -15.06 -2.30
C ASP A 137 22.59 -16.32 -2.81
N VAL A 138 22.04 -17.52 -2.60
CA VAL A 138 22.65 -18.79 -3.03
C VAL A 138 22.42 -19.07 -4.53
N ALA A 139 21.33 -18.56 -5.10
CA ALA A 139 21.04 -18.69 -6.53
C ALA A 139 21.89 -17.75 -7.43
N ALA A 140 22.69 -16.86 -6.85
CA ALA A 140 23.62 -16.01 -7.58
C ALA A 140 24.90 -16.80 -7.93
N PRO A 141 25.22 -17.06 -9.22
CA PRO A 141 26.51 -17.65 -9.59
C PRO A 141 27.67 -16.75 -9.14
N PRO A 142 28.85 -17.32 -8.81
CA PRO A 142 29.97 -16.57 -8.26
C PRO A 142 30.36 -15.43 -9.21
N ALA A 143 30.28 -14.21 -8.68
CA ALA A 143 30.64 -12.99 -9.39
C ALA A 143 32.11 -13.06 -9.81
N VAL A 144 32.36 -13.11 -11.12
CA VAL A 144 33.65 -12.75 -11.71
C VAL A 144 33.87 -11.27 -11.37
N GLN A 145 34.74 -11.01 -10.40
CA GLN A 145 35.18 -9.67 -10.04
C GLN A 145 35.81 -9.00 -11.27
N GLY A 146 35.26 -7.87 -11.70
CA GLY A 146 35.95 -6.98 -12.65
C GLY A 146 35.10 -6.32 -13.74
N VAL A 147 33.78 -6.51 -13.77
CA VAL A 147 32.92 -5.76 -14.70
C VAL A 147 31.82 -5.07 -13.87
N PRO A 148 31.63 -3.74 -13.99
CA PRO A 148 30.56 -3.05 -13.28
C PRO A 148 29.25 -3.75 -13.62
N ALA A 149 28.60 -4.30 -12.59
CA ALA A 149 27.36 -5.03 -12.72
C ALA A 149 26.36 -4.14 -13.45
N LYS A 150 26.08 -4.49 -14.72
CA LYS A 150 24.95 -3.94 -15.46
C LYS A 150 23.73 -4.26 -14.60
N PRO A 151 22.91 -3.27 -14.19
CA PRO A 151 21.73 -3.53 -13.39
C PRO A 151 20.92 -4.61 -14.11
N SER A 152 20.73 -5.74 -13.46
CA SER A 152 19.91 -6.84 -13.99
C SER A 152 18.53 -6.26 -14.21
N VAL A 153 18.15 -6.13 -15.48
CA VAL A 153 16.79 -5.71 -15.85
C VAL A 153 15.85 -6.74 -15.24
N PRO A 154 14.93 -6.35 -14.34
CA PRO A 154 13.98 -7.29 -13.76
C PRO A 154 13.24 -8.01 -14.88
N ALA A 155 13.12 -9.35 -14.78
CA ALA A 155 12.29 -10.10 -15.70
C ALA A 155 10.85 -9.54 -15.66
N GLY A 156 10.17 -9.46 -16.82
CA GLY A 156 8.77 -9.00 -16.88
C GLY A 156 8.55 -7.54 -17.30
N LEU A 157 9.53 -6.88 -17.94
CA LEU A 157 9.31 -5.56 -18.54
C LEU A 157 8.17 -5.61 -19.59
N LEU A 158 7.08 -4.91 -19.32
CA LEU A 158 5.95 -4.79 -20.26
C LEU A 158 6.25 -3.74 -21.33
N SER A 159 6.77 -2.60 -20.91
CA SER A 159 7.09 -1.44 -21.74
C SER A 159 7.94 -0.43 -20.96
N GLU A 160 8.54 0.52 -21.68
CA GLU A 160 9.28 1.65 -21.09
C GLU A 160 8.72 2.96 -21.64
N VAL A 161 8.42 3.89 -20.73
CA VAL A 161 8.05 5.26 -21.08
C VAL A 161 9.33 6.07 -21.22
N ARG A 162 9.63 6.47 -22.46
CA ARG A 162 10.80 7.28 -22.80
C ARG A 162 10.37 8.65 -23.31
N PHE A 163 11.22 9.64 -23.08
CA PHE A 163 10.93 11.03 -23.41
C PHE A 163 11.72 11.58 -24.60
N ASP A 164 12.63 10.78 -25.16
CA ASP A 164 13.52 11.11 -26.28
C ASP A 164 12.94 10.80 -27.67
N ARG A 165 11.72 10.28 -27.74
CA ARG A 165 11.08 9.96 -29.03
C ARG A 165 10.61 11.23 -29.73
N PRO A 166 10.64 11.29 -31.07
CA PRO A 166 10.03 12.38 -31.83
C PRO A 166 8.59 12.63 -31.35
N GLY A 167 8.29 13.88 -30.98
CA GLY A 167 6.97 14.29 -30.50
C GLY A 167 6.68 14.05 -29.01
N SER A 168 7.54 13.33 -28.30
CA SER A 168 7.47 13.23 -26.84
C SER A 168 7.95 14.53 -26.16
N PRO A 169 7.39 14.92 -24.99
CA PRO A 169 6.30 14.25 -24.27
C PRO A 169 4.90 14.53 -24.84
N LEU A 170 4.63 15.64 -25.50
CA LEU A 170 3.25 16.08 -25.70
C LEU A 170 2.42 15.31 -26.75
N ASP A 171 3.01 14.47 -27.60
CA ASP A 171 2.24 13.66 -28.55
C ASP A 171 1.38 12.59 -27.86
N GLN A 172 1.82 12.10 -26.71
CA GLN A 172 1.14 11.05 -25.93
C GLN A 172 0.68 11.53 -24.56
N TRP A 173 1.21 12.66 -24.10
CA TRP A 173 0.94 13.23 -22.80
C TRP A 173 0.01 14.43 -22.92
N HIS A 174 -0.97 14.51 -22.02
CA HIS A 174 -1.87 15.65 -21.92
C HIS A 174 -1.36 16.63 -20.88
N PHE A 175 -1.14 17.87 -21.28
CA PHE A 175 -0.80 18.95 -20.37
C PHE A 175 -2.05 19.53 -19.70
N THR A 176 -2.00 19.68 -18.38
CA THR A 176 -3.05 20.26 -17.54
C THR A 176 -2.44 21.10 -16.42
N SER A 177 -3.24 22.01 -15.85
CA SER A 177 -2.85 22.87 -14.72
C SER A 177 -3.99 22.89 -13.72
N ASP A 178 -3.66 22.75 -12.43
CA ASP A 178 -4.63 22.93 -11.34
C ASP A 178 -5.01 24.42 -11.15
N ASP A 179 -4.17 25.33 -11.66
CA ASP A 179 -4.43 26.77 -11.67
C ASP A 179 -5.02 27.19 -13.02
N ALA A 180 -6.32 27.48 -13.02
CA ALA A 180 -7.05 27.92 -14.22
C ALA A 180 -6.53 29.25 -14.79
N THR A 181 -5.84 30.05 -13.99
CA THR A 181 -5.31 31.37 -14.39
C THR A 181 -3.93 31.26 -15.03
N ASN A 182 -3.16 30.25 -14.66
CA ASN A 182 -1.83 30.03 -15.19
C ASN A 182 -1.83 28.92 -16.24
N LYS A 183 -1.69 29.34 -17.51
CA LYS A 183 -1.66 28.46 -18.69
C LYS A 183 -0.26 28.41 -19.33
N SER A 184 0.79 28.77 -18.59
CA SER A 184 2.15 28.73 -19.11
C SER A 184 2.50 27.31 -19.56
N ALA A 185 3.03 27.14 -20.76
CA ALA A 185 3.45 25.82 -21.21
C ALA A 185 4.71 25.39 -20.43
N PRO A 186 4.81 24.14 -19.97
CA PRO A 186 6.04 23.61 -19.40
C PRO A 186 7.19 23.67 -20.41
N ILE A 187 8.40 23.89 -19.92
CA ILE A 187 9.61 23.82 -20.75
C ILE A 187 10.20 22.43 -20.56
N PHE A 188 10.39 21.71 -21.66
CA PHE A 188 10.98 20.38 -21.68
C PHE A 188 12.38 20.40 -22.27
N SER A 189 13.28 19.60 -21.69
CA SER A 189 14.58 19.29 -22.26
C SER A 189 14.99 17.86 -21.92
N ALA A 190 16.03 17.34 -22.56
CA ALA A 190 16.67 16.11 -22.10
C ALA A 190 17.52 16.40 -20.86
N PRO A 191 17.54 15.52 -19.84
CA PRO A 191 18.49 15.61 -18.74
C PRO A 191 19.83 15.02 -19.18
N ASP A 192 20.91 15.77 -18.97
CA ASP A 192 22.28 15.36 -19.35
C ASP A 192 22.71 14.03 -18.69
N GLU A 193 22.16 13.78 -17.50
CA GLU A 193 22.51 12.68 -16.61
C GLU A 193 21.71 11.39 -16.88
N SER A 194 20.62 11.45 -17.68
CA SER A 194 19.71 10.32 -17.88
C SER A 194 19.20 10.23 -19.33
N PRO A 195 19.91 9.52 -20.22
CA PRO A 195 19.49 9.34 -21.61
C PRO A 195 18.07 8.76 -21.71
N GLY A 196 17.22 9.41 -22.49
CA GLY A 196 15.80 9.05 -22.63
C GLY A 196 14.87 9.58 -21.53
N GLY A 197 15.42 10.27 -20.54
CA GLY A 197 14.65 10.93 -19.49
C GLY A 197 14.05 12.27 -19.91
N LEU A 198 13.30 12.87 -19.00
CA LEU A 198 12.69 14.19 -19.12
C LEU A 198 13.30 15.14 -18.10
N ARG A 199 13.60 16.36 -18.51
CA ARG A 199 13.72 17.52 -17.61
C ARG A 199 12.55 18.44 -17.92
N MET A 200 11.70 18.69 -16.93
CA MET A 200 10.57 19.61 -17.01
C MET A 200 10.83 20.80 -16.08
N THR A 201 10.58 22.01 -16.56
CA THR A 201 10.57 23.23 -15.74
C THR A 201 9.18 23.83 -15.85
N ALA A 202 8.46 23.85 -14.73
CA ALA A 202 7.07 24.29 -14.67
C ALA A 202 6.67 24.65 -13.23
N PRO A 203 5.67 25.53 -13.03
CA PRO A 203 5.07 25.76 -11.72
C PRO A 203 4.56 24.48 -11.08
N GLY A 204 4.47 24.44 -9.74
CA GLY A 204 3.98 23.28 -9.01
C GLY A 204 2.56 22.86 -9.41
N THR A 205 1.72 23.78 -9.87
CA THR A 205 0.35 23.49 -10.32
C THR A 205 0.27 22.80 -11.68
N HIS A 206 1.37 22.78 -12.43
CA HIS A 206 1.42 22.27 -13.81
C HIS A 206 1.84 20.81 -13.84
N HIS A 207 1.15 20.03 -14.66
CA HIS A 207 1.44 18.62 -14.81
C HIS A 207 1.15 18.11 -16.23
N ILE A 208 1.81 17.02 -16.58
CA ILE A 208 1.53 16.24 -17.77
C ILE A 208 1.04 14.84 -17.36
N ASP A 209 0.00 14.37 -18.01
CA ASP A 209 -0.65 13.08 -17.75
C ASP A 209 -0.49 12.13 -18.94
N LEU A 210 -0.02 10.92 -18.67
CA LEU A 210 -0.02 9.81 -19.60
C LEU A 210 -1.07 8.81 -19.18
N LYS A 211 -2.06 8.56 -20.04
CA LYS A 211 -2.96 7.42 -19.88
C LYS A 211 -2.28 6.17 -20.42
N VAL A 212 -2.16 5.13 -19.61
CA VAL A 212 -1.50 3.89 -20.05
C VAL A 212 -2.42 3.05 -20.94
N GLY A 213 -1.83 2.32 -21.89
CA GLY A 213 -2.54 1.41 -22.78
C GLY A 213 -3.02 0.15 -22.07
N ALA A 214 -3.92 -0.61 -22.71
CA ALA A 214 -4.56 -1.79 -22.10
C ALA A 214 -3.56 -2.86 -21.63
N LYS A 215 -2.43 -3.02 -22.32
CA LYS A 215 -1.36 -3.95 -21.94
C LYS A 215 -0.69 -3.48 -20.64
N GLU A 216 -0.36 -2.19 -20.57
CA GLU A 216 0.34 -1.55 -19.47
C GLU A 216 -0.52 -1.43 -18.21
N ARG A 217 -1.86 -1.49 -18.32
CA ARG A 217 -2.76 -1.51 -17.14
C ARG A 217 -2.48 -2.69 -16.20
N ARG A 218 -1.94 -3.79 -16.72
CA ARG A 218 -1.51 -4.96 -15.93
C ARG A 218 -0.22 -4.73 -15.14
N CYS A 219 0.51 -3.65 -15.43
CA CYS A 219 1.72 -3.29 -14.70
C CYS A 219 1.45 -3.20 -13.20
N ASN A 220 2.22 -3.93 -12.41
CA ASN A 220 2.14 -3.91 -10.95
C ASN A 220 3.45 -3.41 -10.32
N ARG A 221 4.50 -3.14 -11.11
CA ARG A 221 5.76 -2.57 -10.61
C ARG A 221 6.29 -1.45 -11.50
N LEU A 222 6.67 -0.32 -10.90
CA LEU A 222 7.29 0.82 -11.59
C LEU A 222 8.75 0.96 -11.16
N LEU A 223 9.65 1.18 -12.11
CA LEU A 223 11.05 1.49 -11.83
C LEU A 223 11.47 2.76 -12.57
N PHE A 224 11.89 3.77 -11.83
CA PHE A 224 12.40 5.01 -12.37
C PHE A 224 13.29 5.75 -11.35
N ARG A 225 13.95 6.81 -11.78
CA ARG A 225 14.67 7.76 -10.93
C ARG A 225 14.06 9.13 -11.12
N THR A 226 14.05 9.94 -10.06
CA THR A 226 13.65 11.34 -10.15
C THR A 226 14.53 12.24 -9.30
N LYS A 227 14.64 13.50 -9.70
CA LYS A 227 15.41 14.56 -9.06
C LYS A 227 14.60 15.86 -9.14
N PRO A 228 13.92 16.25 -8.04
CA PRO A 228 13.25 17.54 -7.94
C PRO A 228 14.24 18.68 -8.14
N ARG A 229 13.78 19.78 -8.74
CA ARG A 229 14.58 20.99 -8.82
C ARG A 229 14.17 21.94 -7.69
N GLY A 230 15.17 22.54 -7.04
CA GLY A 230 14.98 23.32 -5.81
C GLY A 230 14.12 24.57 -5.96
N ASP A 231 13.79 24.98 -7.19
CA ASP A 231 12.89 26.09 -7.51
C ASP A 231 11.40 25.73 -7.35
N CYS A 232 11.04 24.45 -7.25
CA CYS A 232 9.65 24.02 -7.13
C CYS A 232 9.50 22.89 -6.09
N PRO A 233 9.02 23.20 -4.85
CA PRO A 233 8.87 22.20 -3.80
C PRO A 233 7.76 21.18 -4.07
N GLU A 234 6.83 21.49 -4.99
CA GLU A 234 5.72 20.62 -5.38
C GLU A 234 6.01 19.86 -6.68
N SER A 235 7.08 19.07 -6.65
CA SER A 235 7.56 18.34 -7.82
C SER A 235 7.48 16.84 -7.57
N TYR A 236 6.60 16.16 -8.31
CA TYR A 236 6.27 14.75 -8.07
C TYR A 236 6.14 13.96 -9.36
N VAL A 237 6.40 12.66 -9.27
CA VAL A 237 5.89 11.67 -10.22
C VAL A 237 4.74 10.94 -9.54
N TYR A 238 3.59 10.81 -10.20
CA TYR A 238 2.48 10.04 -9.66
C TYR A 238 2.20 8.78 -10.47
N ALA A 239 1.80 7.72 -9.77
CA ALA A 239 1.08 6.60 -10.36
C ALA A 239 -0.42 6.75 -10.06
N ASN A 240 -1.25 6.80 -11.10
CA ASN A 240 -2.71 6.68 -10.97
C ASN A 240 -3.07 5.21 -11.01
N VAL A 241 -3.70 4.68 -9.97
CA VAL A 241 -4.06 3.26 -9.89
C VAL A 241 -5.54 3.10 -9.56
N SER A 242 -6.13 2.05 -10.09
CA SER A 242 -7.45 1.59 -9.70
C SER A 242 -7.31 0.72 -8.47
N ALA A 243 -8.02 1.07 -7.40
CA ALA A 243 -8.06 0.31 -6.16
C ALA A 243 -9.46 -0.29 -5.98
N ALA A 244 -9.54 -1.61 -5.93
CA ALA A 244 -10.78 -2.34 -5.73
C ALA A 244 -11.00 -2.63 -4.24
N SER A 245 -12.24 -2.58 -3.78
CA SER A 245 -12.60 -3.01 -2.43
C SER A 245 -12.99 -4.48 -2.42
N ASN A 246 -12.73 -5.17 -1.30
CA ASN A 246 -13.14 -6.57 -1.12
C ASN A 246 -14.67 -6.72 -0.93
N ASP A 247 -15.37 -5.66 -0.55
CA ASP A 247 -16.82 -5.66 -0.29
C ASP A 247 -17.68 -5.53 -1.57
N GLY A 248 -17.07 -5.60 -2.75
CA GLY A 248 -17.78 -5.49 -4.03
C GLY A 248 -18.15 -4.07 -4.43
N LYS A 249 -17.76 -3.05 -3.65
CA LYS A 249 -17.89 -1.64 -4.08
C LYS A 249 -17.11 -1.39 -5.37
N PRO A 250 -17.57 -0.42 -6.20
CA PRO A 250 -16.87 -0.06 -7.43
C PRO A 250 -15.43 0.34 -7.11
N ALA A 251 -14.51 -0.06 -8.00
CA ALA A 251 -13.13 0.33 -7.88
C ALA A 251 -13.00 1.87 -7.98
N LYS A 252 -12.05 2.41 -7.23
CA LYS A 252 -11.80 3.85 -7.13
C LYS A 252 -10.40 4.17 -7.62
N ALA A 253 -10.26 5.25 -8.38
CA ALA A 253 -8.95 5.77 -8.75
C ALA A 253 -8.29 6.47 -7.56
N VAL A 254 -7.03 6.14 -7.31
CA VAL A 254 -6.21 6.75 -6.27
C VAL A 254 -4.82 7.06 -6.82
N TRP A 255 -4.16 8.04 -6.22
CA TRP A 255 -2.86 8.54 -6.64
C TRP A 255 -1.78 8.17 -5.62
N ILE A 256 -0.65 7.68 -6.13
CA ILE A 256 0.58 7.45 -5.36
C ILE A 256 1.61 8.47 -5.84
N ALA A 257 1.82 9.53 -5.05
CA ALA A 257 2.81 10.56 -5.32
C ALA A 257 4.19 10.12 -4.83
N CYS A 258 5.20 10.27 -5.67
CA CYS A 258 6.58 9.89 -5.39
C CYS A 258 7.43 11.14 -5.15
N ASP A 259 7.79 11.37 -3.89
CA ASP A 259 8.54 12.54 -3.44
C ASP A 259 9.94 12.16 -2.93
N VAL A 260 10.89 13.09 -3.04
CA VAL A 260 12.26 12.90 -2.58
C VAL A 260 12.44 13.49 -1.19
N GLY A 261 12.86 12.65 -0.26
CA GLY A 261 13.09 13.05 1.13
C GLY A 261 13.07 11.86 2.08
N ASP A 262 13.21 12.16 3.37
CA ASP A 262 13.28 11.17 4.46
C ASP A 262 12.05 11.25 5.39
N LYS A 263 10.87 11.52 4.82
CA LYS A 263 9.61 11.59 5.57
C LYS A 263 8.91 10.23 5.53
N THR A 264 8.11 9.94 6.56
CA THR A 264 7.23 8.78 6.52
C THR A 264 6.11 8.99 5.50
N PRO A 265 5.64 7.94 4.80
CA PRO A 265 4.50 8.06 3.90
C PRO A 265 3.29 8.73 4.56
N ALA A 266 2.66 9.65 3.84
CA ALA A 266 1.60 10.50 4.36
C ALA A 266 0.42 10.58 3.39
N THR A 267 -0.79 10.80 3.91
CA THR A 267 -1.96 11.04 3.07
C THR A 267 -2.02 12.52 2.69
N HIS A 268 -2.31 12.81 1.43
CA HIS A 268 -2.51 14.18 0.94
C HIS A 268 -3.92 14.30 0.33
N GLY A 269 -4.94 14.39 1.20
CA GLY A 269 -6.34 14.35 0.77
C GLY A 269 -6.93 12.93 0.77
N PRO A 270 -8.17 12.75 0.30
CA PRO A 270 -8.87 11.47 0.41
C PRO A 270 -8.34 10.40 -0.55
N ASP A 271 -7.73 10.81 -1.67
CA ASP A 271 -7.47 9.95 -2.84
C ASP A 271 -6.01 9.95 -3.26
N GLU A 272 -5.12 10.50 -2.43
CA GLU A 272 -3.70 10.61 -2.72
C GLU A 272 -2.85 10.24 -1.49
N CYS A 273 -1.83 9.42 -1.72
CA CYS A 273 -0.79 9.14 -0.74
C CYS A 273 0.58 9.51 -1.30
N ILE A 274 1.43 10.10 -0.45
CA ILE A 274 2.79 10.46 -0.78
C ILE A 274 3.74 9.42 -0.17
N ILE A 275 4.59 8.86 -1.01
CA ILE A 275 5.71 8.01 -0.61
C ILE A 275 7.02 8.77 -0.80
N PHE A 276 7.95 8.55 0.12
CA PHE A 276 9.24 9.24 0.12
C PHE A 276 10.37 8.25 -0.15
N ARG A 277 11.40 8.70 -0.87
CA ARG A 277 12.68 8.01 -1.01
C ARG A 277 13.82 8.98 -0.80
N THR A 278 14.80 8.56 -0.02
CA THR A 278 16.02 9.34 0.23
C THR A 278 16.83 9.45 -1.06
N PRO A 279 17.25 10.65 -1.46
CA PRO A 279 18.09 10.81 -2.64
C PRO A 279 19.48 10.24 -2.41
N SER A 280 20.08 9.76 -3.49
CA SER A 280 21.53 9.49 -3.56
C SER A 280 22.33 10.80 -3.54
N PRO A 281 23.66 10.75 -3.31
CA PRO A 281 24.50 11.96 -3.28
C PRO A 281 24.46 12.81 -4.57
N ASP A 282 24.07 12.23 -5.70
CA ASP A 282 23.87 12.93 -6.98
C ASP A 282 22.52 13.69 -7.08
N GLY A 283 21.74 13.64 -6.00
CA GLY A 283 20.41 14.25 -5.89
C GLY A 283 19.27 13.44 -6.48
N TRP A 284 19.56 12.29 -7.11
CA TRP A 284 18.53 11.42 -7.67
C TRP A 284 18.04 10.42 -6.63
N ALA A 285 16.72 10.26 -6.55
CA ALA A 285 16.11 9.16 -5.81
C ALA A 285 15.63 8.08 -6.77
N THR A 286 15.92 6.82 -6.45
CA THR A 286 15.42 5.66 -7.19
C THR A 286 14.11 5.19 -6.58
N PHE A 287 13.09 5.07 -7.43
CA PHE A 287 11.78 4.55 -7.09
C PHE A 287 11.60 3.20 -7.76
N ASP A 288 11.53 2.19 -6.91
CA ASP A 288 11.24 0.81 -7.27
C ASP A 288 9.98 0.40 -6.50
N LEU A 289 8.85 0.46 -7.18
CA LEU A 289 7.53 0.50 -6.56
C LEU A 289 6.72 -0.72 -6.95
N SER A 290 6.49 -1.64 -6.01
CA SER A 290 5.41 -2.62 -6.13
C SER A 290 4.08 -1.94 -5.80
N LEU A 291 3.28 -1.63 -6.81
CA LEU A 291 1.98 -0.94 -6.65
C LEU A 291 1.03 -1.68 -5.70
N PRO A 292 0.93 -3.02 -5.73
CA PRO A 292 0.16 -3.76 -4.73
C PRO A 292 0.64 -3.53 -3.30
N GLU A 293 1.95 -3.58 -3.07
CA GLU A 293 2.51 -3.37 -1.73
C GLU A 293 2.34 -1.93 -1.26
N GLU A 294 2.57 -0.95 -2.14
CA GLU A 294 2.41 0.46 -1.80
C GLU A 294 0.94 0.76 -1.45
N ILE A 295 -0.03 0.22 -2.20
CA ILE A 295 -1.46 0.31 -1.82
C ILE A 295 -1.71 -0.36 -0.47
N GLN A 296 -1.20 -1.57 -0.23
CA GLN A 296 -1.40 -2.30 1.01
C GLN A 296 -0.82 -1.59 2.24
N ARG A 297 0.34 -0.93 2.08
CA ARG A 297 1.04 -0.17 3.14
C ARG A 297 0.42 1.21 3.37
N SER A 298 -0.19 1.79 2.34
CA SER A 298 -0.85 3.09 2.41
C SER A 298 -2.12 3.08 3.29
N PRO A 299 -2.70 4.26 3.57
CA PRO A 299 -4.03 4.37 4.18
C PRO A 299 -5.13 3.64 3.40
N PHE A 300 -4.99 3.45 2.09
CA PHE A 300 -5.97 2.73 1.25
C PHE A 300 -6.06 1.25 1.64
N GLY A 301 -4.92 0.59 1.89
CA GLY A 301 -4.88 -0.79 2.37
C GLY A 301 -5.59 -0.95 3.72
N LYS A 302 -5.49 0.04 4.61
CA LYS A 302 -6.22 0.05 5.90
C LYS A 302 -7.73 0.17 5.73
N GLN A 303 -8.20 0.73 4.62
CA GLN A 303 -9.61 0.80 4.25
C GLN A 303 -10.09 -0.48 3.54
N GLY A 304 -9.24 -1.49 3.39
CA GLY A 304 -9.56 -2.74 2.70
C GLY A 304 -9.49 -2.64 1.17
N LEU A 305 -8.85 -1.60 0.64
CA LEU A 305 -8.61 -1.46 -0.79
C LEU A 305 -7.37 -2.25 -1.21
N ARG A 306 -7.44 -2.89 -2.37
CA ARG A 306 -6.35 -3.60 -3.03
C ARG A 306 -6.09 -3.04 -4.41
N PHE A 307 -4.83 -3.08 -4.84
CA PHE A 307 -4.46 -2.72 -6.21
C PHE A 307 -5.23 -3.60 -7.21
N ALA A 308 -5.75 -2.98 -8.27
CA ALA A 308 -6.39 -3.68 -9.38
C ALA A 308 -5.62 -3.49 -10.69
N GLU A 309 -5.33 -2.24 -11.08
CA GLU A 309 -4.62 -1.93 -12.33
C GLU A 309 -3.97 -0.55 -12.29
N LEU A 310 -2.96 -0.34 -13.13
CA LEU A 310 -2.38 0.98 -13.41
C LEU A 310 -3.27 1.73 -14.41
N LEU A 311 -3.62 2.97 -14.12
CA LEU A 311 -4.48 3.82 -14.97
C LEU A 311 -3.69 4.87 -15.75
N GLY A 312 -2.61 5.38 -15.18
CA GLY A 312 -1.87 6.49 -15.75
C GLY A 312 -0.64 6.87 -14.94
N ILE A 313 0.16 7.76 -15.51
CA ILE A 313 1.34 8.35 -14.88
C ILE A 313 1.23 9.87 -15.01
N ARG A 314 1.54 10.60 -13.95
CA ARG A 314 1.60 12.06 -13.95
C ARG A 314 3.01 12.52 -13.62
N VAL A 315 3.47 13.57 -14.28
CA VAL A 315 4.68 14.31 -13.88
C VAL A 315 4.26 15.75 -13.58
N ARG A 316 4.62 16.27 -12.41
CA ARG A 316 4.20 17.59 -11.89
C ARG A 316 5.40 18.43 -11.48
N GLY A 317 5.34 19.74 -11.71
CA GLY A 317 6.32 20.72 -11.24
C GLY A 317 7.66 20.74 -12.00
N SER A 318 8.69 21.34 -11.39
CA SER A 318 10.06 21.38 -11.95
C SER A 318 10.86 20.14 -11.51
N ILE A 319 11.01 19.18 -12.42
CA ILE A 319 11.55 17.85 -12.09
C ILE A 319 12.37 17.24 -13.22
N SER A 320 13.38 16.45 -12.88
CA SER A 320 14.05 15.54 -13.82
C SER A 320 13.66 14.10 -13.53
N VAL A 321 13.25 13.34 -14.54
CA VAL A 321 12.77 11.96 -14.42
C VAL A 321 13.52 11.10 -15.45
N SER A 322 13.99 9.92 -15.06
CA SER A 322 14.54 8.93 -16.00
C SER A 322 13.42 8.32 -16.87
N PRO A 323 13.74 7.47 -17.87
CA PRO A 323 12.73 6.57 -18.40
C PRO A 323 12.01 5.81 -17.28
N ILE A 324 10.71 5.57 -17.46
CA ILE A 324 9.87 4.86 -16.49
C ILE A 324 9.60 3.46 -17.03
N GLY A 325 10.22 2.46 -16.40
CA GLY A 325 9.99 1.06 -16.73
C GLY A 325 8.70 0.56 -16.08
N LEU A 326 7.85 -0.09 -16.88
CA LEU A 326 6.60 -0.71 -16.44
C LEU A 326 6.78 -2.22 -16.44
N TYR A 327 6.66 -2.85 -15.27
CA TYR A 327 6.92 -4.27 -15.09
C TYR A 327 5.67 -5.00 -14.62
N LEU A 328 5.55 -6.26 -15.07
CA LEU A 328 4.64 -7.23 -14.51
C LEU A 328 5.45 -8.26 -13.73
N GLU A 329 5.42 -8.14 -12.41
CA GLU A 329 5.91 -9.19 -11.53
C GLU A 329 4.90 -10.31 -11.47
N ASN A 330 5.38 -11.54 -11.63
CA ASN A 330 4.60 -12.71 -11.25
C ASN A 330 4.47 -12.67 -9.74
N ILE A 331 3.30 -12.27 -9.25
CA ILE A 331 2.95 -12.44 -7.85
C ILE A 331 2.81 -13.95 -7.67
N SER A 332 3.86 -14.60 -7.16
CA SER A 332 3.80 -15.97 -6.68
C SER A 332 2.81 -15.96 -5.51
N GLY A 333 1.58 -16.37 -5.79
CA GLY A 333 0.47 -16.42 -4.82
C GLY A 333 0.63 -17.56 -3.83
#